data_AF-A0A3N5SQW1-F1
#
_entry.id   AF-A0A3N5SQW1-F1
#
_cell.length_a   1.000
_cell.length_b   1.000
_cell.length_c   1.000
_cell.angle_alpha   90.00
_cell.angle_beta   90.00
_cell.angle_gamma   90.00
#
_symmetry.space_group_name_H-M   'P 1'
#
loop_
_entity.id
_entity.type
_entity.pdbx_description
1 polymer ?
#
loop_
_entity_poly.entity_id
_entity_poly.type
_entity_poly.pdbx_seq_one_letter_code
_entity_poly.pdbx_strand_id
1 'polypeptide(L)'
;VDAAAAADVVVITVPYAAHEAILESIKDVVQGKIVVDVSVPLLPPHVRTVHIPAGKAASLEAQAILGDGACVVAAFQNISAHLLNDLRHPVNSDVLFCGDDDEAKDNVLQLIEAIDGMRGVDAGPLVNAVAVEALTPVLLYINKRYKISGAGIRITGLE
;
A
#
# COMPACT_ATOMS: atom_id res chain seq x y z
N VAL A 1 1.24 18.29 7.42
CA VAL A 1 0.02 18.96 6.89
C VAL A 1 0.32 19.67 5.58
N ASP A 2 1.25 20.64 5.54
CA ASP A 2 1.54 21.43 4.32
C ASP A 2 1.82 20.60 3.05
N ALA A 3 2.62 19.53 3.17
CA ALA A 3 2.87 18.62 2.05
C ALA A 3 1.59 17.93 1.54
N ALA A 4 0.71 17.50 2.44
CA ALA A 4 -0.57 16.89 2.07
C ALA A 4 -1.54 17.92 1.47
N ALA A 5 -1.48 19.18 1.94
CA ALA A 5 -2.29 20.27 1.38
C ALA A 5 -1.85 20.64 -0.05
N ALA A 6 -0.55 20.58 -0.35
CA ALA A 6 0.01 20.96 -1.65
C ALA A 6 -0.03 19.86 -2.72
N ALA A 7 -0.18 18.60 -2.34
CA ALA A 7 -0.16 17.46 -3.27
C ALA A 7 -1.55 17.11 -3.81
N ASP A 8 -1.62 16.55 -5.02
CA ASP A 8 -2.85 15.96 -5.58
C ASP A 8 -3.03 14.49 -5.13
N VAL A 9 -1.91 13.79 -4.96
CA VAL A 9 -1.84 12.42 -4.44
C VAL A 9 -0.96 12.40 -3.20
N VAL A 10 -1.47 11.85 -2.09
CA VAL A 10 -0.76 11.75 -0.82
C VAL A 10 -0.44 10.29 -0.52
N VAL A 11 0.84 9.94 -0.37
CA VAL A 11 1.26 8.57 -0.04
C VAL A 11 1.61 8.45 1.44
N ILE A 12 0.91 7.60 2.16
CA ILE A 12 1.12 7.36 3.59
C ILE A 12 2.24 6.33 3.76
N THR A 13 3.39 6.81 4.25
CA THR A 13 4.63 6.02 4.41
C THR A 13 5.15 6.05 5.85
N VAL A 14 4.23 6.00 6.82
CA VAL A 14 4.55 5.98 8.25
C VAL A 14 4.38 4.59 8.84
N PRO A 15 5.04 4.25 9.96
CA PRO A 15 4.75 3.01 10.68
C PRO A 15 3.29 2.94 11.10
N TYR A 16 2.72 1.73 11.14
CA TYR A 16 1.32 1.51 11.54
C TYR A 16 0.96 2.14 12.90
N ALA A 17 1.90 2.16 13.86
CA ALA A 17 1.70 2.79 15.16
C ALA A 17 1.49 4.32 15.12
N ALA A 18 1.84 4.99 14.01
CA ALA A 18 1.65 6.42 13.80
C ALA A 18 0.56 6.72 12.76
N HIS A 19 -0.06 5.69 12.19
CA HIS A 19 -0.97 5.79 11.04
C HIS A 19 -2.22 6.61 11.37
N GLU A 20 -2.96 6.23 12.43
CA GLU A 20 -4.17 6.94 12.88
C GLU A 20 -3.90 8.42 13.14
N ALA A 21 -2.90 8.73 13.96
CA ALA A 21 -2.56 10.12 14.31
C ALA A 21 -2.18 10.96 13.08
N ILE A 22 -1.50 10.38 12.10
CA ILE A 22 -1.14 11.08 10.86
C ILE A 22 -2.39 11.34 10.01
N LEU A 23 -3.26 10.34 9.84
CA LEU A 23 -4.50 10.48 9.09
C LEU A 23 -5.41 11.54 9.70
N GLU A 24 -5.59 11.53 11.01
CA GLU A 24 -6.35 12.56 11.73
C GLU A 24 -5.76 13.96 11.47
N SER A 25 -4.44 14.09 11.49
CA SER A 25 -3.78 15.38 11.30
C SER A 25 -3.93 15.97 9.90
N ILE A 26 -4.14 15.12 8.88
CA ILE A 26 -4.26 15.55 7.47
C ILE A 26 -5.69 15.49 6.95
N LYS A 27 -6.64 14.94 7.72
CA LYS A 27 -8.01 14.65 7.30
C LYS A 27 -8.66 15.78 6.52
N ASP A 28 -8.61 17.00 7.04
CA ASP A 28 -9.29 18.15 6.43
C ASP A 28 -8.64 18.58 5.10
N VAL A 29 -7.33 18.39 4.94
CA VAL A 29 -6.59 18.87 3.76
C VAL A 29 -6.50 17.85 2.63
N VAL A 30 -6.93 16.60 2.87
CA VAL A 30 -6.94 15.53 1.86
C VAL A 30 -8.33 15.24 1.28
N GLN A 31 -9.34 16.05 1.65
CA GLN A 31 -10.66 15.95 1.05
C GLN A 31 -10.58 16.31 -0.46
N GLY A 32 -11.23 15.51 -1.29
CA GLY A 32 -11.19 15.54 -2.75
C GLY A 32 -9.90 14.97 -3.35
N LYS A 33 -9.03 14.32 -2.55
CA LYS A 33 -7.72 13.83 -3.00
C LYS A 33 -7.61 12.32 -2.94
N ILE A 34 -6.61 11.82 -3.66
CA ILE A 34 -6.20 10.42 -3.60
C ILE A 34 -5.23 10.25 -2.43
N VAL A 35 -5.53 9.29 -1.55
CA VAL A 35 -4.65 8.88 -0.46
C VAL A 35 -4.22 7.44 -0.69
N VAL A 36 -2.94 7.25 -1.04
CA VAL A 36 -2.36 5.93 -1.21
C VAL A 36 -1.85 5.44 0.14
N ASP A 37 -2.45 4.37 0.66
CA ASP A 37 -2.02 3.76 1.91
C ASP A 37 -1.13 2.54 1.65
N VAL A 38 0.12 2.64 2.11
CA VAL A 38 1.14 1.59 1.98
C VAL A 38 1.31 0.82 3.30
N SER A 39 0.52 1.18 4.32
CA SER A 39 0.68 0.68 5.68
C SER A 39 0.30 -0.79 5.78
N VAL A 40 1.06 -1.51 6.61
CA VAL A 40 0.79 -2.91 6.96
C VAL A 40 0.76 -3.01 8.48
N PRO A 41 -0.32 -3.58 9.08
CA PRO A 41 -0.46 -3.82 10.52
C PRO A 41 0.54 -4.84 11.11
N LEU A 42 1.84 -4.61 10.97
CA LEU A 42 2.87 -5.50 11.51
C LEU A 42 2.97 -5.34 13.03
N LEU A 43 3.20 -6.46 13.73
CA LEU A 43 3.35 -6.50 15.18
C LEU A 43 4.78 -6.90 15.58
N PRO A 44 5.71 -5.94 15.83
CA PRO A 44 7.04 -6.26 16.33
C PRO A 44 6.99 -6.96 17.69
N PRO A 45 7.89 -7.94 17.96
CA PRO A 45 8.98 -8.41 17.10
C PRO A 45 8.54 -9.46 16.05
N HIS A 46 7.26 -9.86 16.04
CA HIS A 46 6.72 -10.94 15.21
C HIS A 46 6.19 -10.47 13.84
N VAL A 47 7.00 -9.74 13.08
CA VAL A 47 6.62 -9.17 11.77
C VAL A 47 6.50 -10.18 10.61
N ARG A 48 6.68 -11.48 10.89
CA ARG A 48 6.64 -12.57 9.89
C ARG A 48 5.42 -13.47 10.06
N THR A 49 4.46 -13.02 10.83
CA THR A 49 3.17 -13.66 11.05
C THR A 49 2.10 -12.65 10.70
N VAL A 50 1.05 -13.09 10.01
CA VAL A 50 -0.09 -12.23 9.70
C VAL A 50 -0.72 -11.74 11.01
N HIS A 51 -0.94 -10.44 11.09
CA HIS A 51 -1.75 -9.80 12.11
C HIS A 51 -2.83 -8.99 11.40
N ILE A 52 -4.08 -9.22 11.77
CA ILE A 52 -5.24 -8.53 11.22
C ILE A 52 -5.77 -7.64 12.34
N PRO A 53 -5.79 -6.31 12.17
CA PRO A 53 -6.30 -5.40 13.19
C PRO A 53 -7.83 -5.47 13.27
N ALA A 54 -8.42 -4.86 14.29
CA ALA A 54 -9.87 -4.84 14.46
C ALA A 54 -10.59 -4.16 13.29
N GLY A 55 -9.99 -3.11 12.70
CA GLY A 55 -10.47 -2.47 11.47
C GLY A 55 -10.25 -3.28 10.19
N LYS A 56 -9.78 -4.53 10.32
CA LYS A 56 -9.50 -5.53 9.26
C LYS A 56 -8.30 -5.19 8.37
N ALA A 57 -8.07 -3.93 8.03
CA ALA A 57 -6.93 -3.49 7.23
C ALA A 57 -6.59 -2.04 7.58
N ALA A 58 -5.31 -1.65 7.50
CA ALA A 58 -4.89 -0.27 7.70
C ALA A 58 -5.58 0.67 6.70
N SER A 59 -5.72 0.23 5.44
CA SER A 59 -6.37 1.04 4.40
C SER A 59 -7.87 1.24 4.65
N LEU A 60 -8.54 0.27 5.29
CA LEU A 60 -9.93 0.41 5.71
C LEU A 60 -10.07 1.35 6.91
N GLU A 61 -9.13 1.28 7.85
CA GLU A 61 -9.03 2.24 8.97
C GLU A 61 -8.78 3.65 8.42
N ALA A 62 -7.93 3.80 7.39
CA ALA A 62 -7.69 5.07 6.72
C ALA A 62 -8.96 5.65 6.12
N GLN A 63 -9.71 4.87 5.34
CA GLN A 63 -10.97 5.35 4.75
C GLN A 63 -11.98 5.74 5.83
N ALA A 64 -12.09 4.96 6.90
CA ALA A 64 -12.99 5.25 8.02
C ALA A 64 -12.62 6.55 8.75
N ILE A 65 -11.32 6.80 8.96
CA ILE A 65 -10.83 8.02 9.62
C ILE A 65 -11.03 9.24 8.72
N LEU A 66 -10.65 9.15 7.45
CA LEU A 66 -10.68 10.27 6.51
C LEU A 66 -12.10 10.62 6.04
N GLY A 67 -13.02 9.66 6.09
CA GLY A 67 -14.40 9.79 5.61
C GLY A 67 -14.50 9.73 4.08
N ASP A 68 -15.72 9.83 3.56
CA ASP A 68 -16.04 9.60 2.15
C ASP A 68 -15.49 10.68 1.19
N GLY A 69 -14.98 11.79 1.72
CA GLY A 69 -14.43 12.86 0.89
C GLY A 69 -13.01 12.61 0.43
N ALA A 70 -12.27 11.64 0.98
CA ALA A 70 -10.96 11.22 0.46
C ALA A 70 -11.08 9.85 -0.22
N CYS A 71 -10.34 9.65 -1.32
CA CYS A 71 -10.32 8.38 -2.05
C CYS A 71 -9.11 7.56 -1.62
N VAL A 72 -9.30 6.57 -0.75
CA VAL A 72 -8.21 5.70 -0.30
C VAL A 72 -7.95 4.58 -1.30
N VAL A 73 -6.67 4.40 -1.66
CA VAL A 73 -6.20 3.27 -2.47
C VAL A 73 -5.10 2.54 -1.69
N ALA A 74 -5.31 1.25 -1.43
CA ALA A 74 -4.29 0.39 -0.86
C ALA A 74 -3.31 -0.02 -1.97
N ALA A 75 -2.02 0.28 -1.86
CA ALA A 75 -1.02 -0.15 -2.84
C ALA A 75 0.40 -0.24 -2.25
N PHE A 76 1.32 -0.88 -2.98
CA PHE A 76 2.76 -0.99 -2.70
C PHE A 76 3.18 -1.81 -1.47
N GLN A 77 2.26 -2.44 -0.74
CA GLN A 77 2.56 -3.22 0.48
C GLN A 77 3.52 -4.38 0.19
N ASN A 78 3.42 -4.98 -0.99
CA ASN A 78 4.22 -6.14 -1.40
C ASN A 78 5.56 -5.77 -2.08
N ILE A 79 5.96 -4.49 -2.05
CA ILE A 79 7.17 -4.00 -2.73
C ILE A 79 8.29 -3.77 -1.72
N SER A 80 9.48 -4.28 -2.05
CA SER A 80 10.66 -4.10 -1.22
C SER A 80 11.24 -2.70 -1.38
N ALA A 81 11.30 -1.95 -0.28
CA ALA A 81 12.02 -0.67 -0.24
C ALA A 81 13.50 -0.79 -0.65
N HIS A 82 14.14 -1.95 -0.44
CA HIS A 82 15.52 -2.16 -0.89
C HIS A 82 15.62 -2.19 -2.42
N LEU A 83 14.68 -2.89 -3.09
CA LEU A 83 14.64 -2.94 -4.55
C LEU A 83 14.29 -1.57 -5.15
N LEU A 84 13.36 -0.83 -4.55
CA LEU A 84 13.04 0.54 -4.99
C LEU A 84 14.22 1.50 -4.92
N ASN A 85 15.14 1.30 -3.96
CA ASN A 85 16.34 2.12 -3.82
C ASN A 85 17.48 1.70 -4.77
N ASP A 86 17.40 0.54 -5.43
CA ASP A 86 18.42 0.11 -6.41
C ASP A 86 18.01 0.51 -7.83
N LEU A 87 18.26 1.77 -8.18
CA LEU A 87 17.90 2.37 -9.48
C LEU A 87 18.56 1.72 -10.70
N ARG A 88 19.44 0.72 -10.51
CA ARG A 88 20.15 0.03 -11.60
C ARG A 88 19.39 -1.21 -12.09
N HIS A 89 18.41 -1.69 -11.33
CA HIS A 89 17.71 -2.92 -11.64
C HIS A 89 16.18 -2.73 -11.56
N PRO A 90 15.41 -3.33 -12.47
CA PRO A 90 13.95 -3.31 -12.39
C PRO A 90 13.44 -4.10 -11.18
N VAL A 91 12.30 -3.67 -10.62
CA VAL A 91 11.69 -4.29 -9.43
C VAL A 91 11.14 -5.69 -9.71
N ASN A 92 10.64 -5.92 -10.93
CA ASN A 92 10.12 -7.20 -11.43
C ASN A 92 8.97 -7.82 -10.61
N SER A 93 8.06 -7.01 -10.06
CA SER A 93 6.93 -7.47 -9.25
C SER A 93 5.62 -6.85 -9.72
N ASP A 94 4.54 -7.61 -9.60
CA ASP A 94 3.19 -7.03 -9.64
C ASP A 94 2.91 -6.30 -8.33
N VAL A 95 2.17 -5.19 -8.40
CA VAL A 95 1.58 -4.51 -7.27
C VAL A 95 0.09 -4.81 -7.27
N LEU A 96 -0.38 -5.49 -6.23
CA LEU A 96 -1.82 -5.58 -6.01
C LEU A 96 -2.28 -4.24 -5.43
N PHE A 97 -3.27 -3.62 -6.04
CA PHE A 97 -3.89 -2.42 -5.50
C PHE A 97 -5.40 -2.57 -5.38
N CYS A 98 -5.98 -1.94 -4.37
CA CYS A 98 -7.42 -2.02 -4.09
C CYS A 98 -7.97 -0.62 -3.78
N GLY A 99 -9.20 -0.34 -4.21
CA GLY A 99 -9.85 0.93 -3.97
C GLY A 99 -11.31 0.90 -4.43
N ASP A 100 -12.13 1.79 -3.88
CA ASP A 100 -13.56 1.87 -4.20
C ASP A 100 -13.89 2.96 -5.24
N ASP A 101 -12.90 3.76 -5.63
CA ASP A 101 -13.01 4.78 -6.68
C ASP A 101 -12.13 4.41 -7.88
N ASP A 102 -12.75 4.26 -9.06
CA ASP A 102 -12.06 3.79 -10.27
C ASP A 102 -11.08 4.83 -10.82
N GLU A 103 -11.40 6.13 -10.74
CA GLU A 103 -10.50 7.20 -11.21
C GLU A 103 -9.24 7.29 -10.32
N ALA A 104 -9.39 7.15 -9.01
CA ALA A 104 -8.28 7.09 -8.07
C ALA A 104 -7.39 5.87 -8.35
N LYS A 105 -8.00 4.71 -8.60
CA LYS A 105 -7.28 3.49 -8.99
C LYS A 105 -6.48 3.67 -10.28
N ASP A 106 -7.06 4.28 -11.32
CA ASP A 106 -6.37 4.54 -12.58
C ASP A 106 -5.18 5.50 -12.42
N ASN A 107 -5.30 6.52 -11.57
CA ASN A 107 -4.18 7.40 -11.23
C ASN A 107 -3.07 6.66 -10.48
N VAL A 108 -3.43 5.78 -9.53
CA VAL A 108 -2.45 4.96 -8.80
C VAL A 108 -1.78 3.92 -9.70
N LEU A 109 -2.51 3.34 -10.66
CA LEU A 109 -1.95 2.46 -11.68
C LEU A 109 -0.84 3.17 -12.48
N GLN A 110 -1.07 4.41 -12.90
CA GLN A 110 -0.03 5.20 -13.59
C GLN A 110 1.21 5.42 -12.72
N LEU A 111 1.05 5.66 -11.40
CA LEU A 111 2.18 5.77 -10.48
C LEU A 111 2.94 4.45 -10.32
N ILE A 112 2.23 3.32 -10.30
CA ILE A 112 2.84 1.98 -10.23
C ILE A 112 3.66 1.71 -11.49
N GLU A 113 3.07 1.91 -12.66
CA GLU A 113 3.68 1.58 -13.96
C GLU A 113 4.78 2.56 -14.39
N ALA A 114 4.88 3.72 -13.73
CA ALA A 114 6.00 4.64 -13.89
C ALA A 114 7.34 4.06 -13.36
N ILE A 115 7.30 3.01 -12.54
CA ILE A 115 8.51 2.37 -12.00
C ILE A 115 8.87 1.14 -12.83
N ASP A 116 10.10 1.10 -13.34
CA ASP A 116 10.55 0.02 -14.23
C ASP A 116 10.45 -1.38 -13.59
N GLY A 117 9.83 -2.29 -14.33
CA GLY A 117 9.56 -3.65 -13.90
C GLY A 117 8.42 -3.81 -12.89
N MET A 118 7.65 -2.75 -12.60
CA MET A 118 6.41 -2.86 -11.83
C MET A 118 5.20 -2.93 -12.75
N ARG A 119 4.23 -3.77 -12.41
CA ARG A 119 2.95 -3.90 -13.10
C ARG A 119 1.82 -3.80 -12.10
N GLY A 120 0.87 -2.89 -12.31
CA GLY A 120 -0.30 -2.81 -11.45
C GLY A 120 -1.29 -3.93 -11.76
N VAL A 121 -1.88 -4.50 -10.72
CA VAL A 121 -2.99 -5.45 -10.83
C VAL A 121 -4.10 -4.97 -9.91
N ASP A 122 -5.22 -4.55 -10.51
CA ASP A 122 -6.42 -4.18 -9.75
C ASP A 122 -6.96 -5.43 -9.05
N ALA A 123 -6.84 -5.44 -7.73
CA ALA A 123 -7.30 -6.49 -6.84
C ALA A 123 -8.71 -6.19 -6.27
N GLY A 124 -9.41 -5.21 -6.83
CA GLY A 124 -10.83 -4.93 -6.60
C GLY A 124 -11.09 -3.91 -5.48
N PRO A 125 -12.23 -4.03 -4.78
CA PRO A 125 -12.67 -3.04 -3.80
C PRO A 125 -11.72 -2.93 -2.61
N LEU A 126 -11.76 -1.81 -1.90
CA LEU A 126 -10.84 -1.51 -0.78
C LEU A 126 -10.89 -2.56 0.34
N VAL A 127 -12.02 -3.23 0.52
CA VAL A 127 -12.16 -4.34 1.49
C VAL A 127 -11.18 -5.49 1.25
N ASN A 128 -10.69 -5.67 0.03
CA ASN A 128 -9.69 -6.68 -0.31
C ASN A 128 -8.28 -6.32 0.20
N ALA A 129 -8.05 -5.09 0.66
CA ALA A 129 -6.78 -4.64 1.23
C ALA A 129 -6.31 -5.55 2.38
N VAL A 130 -7.22 -6.17 3.13
CA VAL A 130 -6.87 -7.15 4.17
C VAL A 130 -5.96 -8.27 3.64
N ALA A 131 -6.20 -8.75 2.42
CA ALA A 131 -5.40 -9.81 1.82
C ALA A 131 -4.06 -9.27 1.29
N VAL A 132 -4.09 -8.08 0.67
CA VAL A 132 -2.91 -7.41 0.13
C VAL A 132 -1.92 -7.04 1.24
N GLU A 133 -2.40 -6.45 2.32
CA GLU A 133 -1.58 -6.09 3.49
C GLU A 133 -1.02 -7.35 4.17
N ALA A 134 -1.85 -8.40 4.34
CA ALA A 134 -1.44 -9.67 4.93
C ALA A 134 -0.40 -10.45 4.12
N LEU A 135 -0.22 -10.14 2.82
CA LEU A 135 0.83 -10.73 2.00
C LEU A 135 2.23 -10.30 2.47
N THR A 136 2.37 -9.10 3.02
CA THR A 136 3.67 -8.57 3.47
C THR A 136 4.38 -9.43 4.50
N PRO A 137 3.78 -9.81 5.65
CA PRO A 137 4.43 -10.72 6.60
C PRO A 137 4.76 -12.09 6.00
N VAL A 138 3.97 -12.57 5.01
CA VAL A 138 4.27 -13.80 4.27
C VAL A 138 5.54 -13.64 3.43
N LEU A 139 5.67 -12.53 2.67
CA LEU A 139 6.87 -12.22 1.90
C LEU A 139 8.09 -12.01 2.82
N LEU A 140 7.93 -11.38 3.98
CA LEU A 140 8.98 -11.26 4.99
C LEU A 140 9.43 -12.63 5.52
N TYR A 141 8.50 -13.57 5.70
CA TYR A 141 8.83 -14.95 6.07
C TYR A 141 9.62 -15.65 4.95
N ILE A 142 9.17 -15.56 3.70
CA ILE A 142 9.83 -16.12 2.52
C ILE A 142 11.26 -15.58 2.40
N ASN A 143 11.44 -14.26 2.50
CA ASN A 143 12.75 -13.61 2.52
C ASN A 143 13.69 -14.25 3.55
N LYS A 144 13.22 -14.44 4.80
CA LYS A 144 14.01 -15.10 5.85
C LYS A 144 14.33 -16.56 5.51
N ARG A 145 13.32 -17.32 5.10
CA ARG A 145 13.42 -18.77 4.91
C ARG A 145 14.36 -19.14 3.78
N TYR A 146 14.34 -18.35 2.70
CA TYR A 146 15.12 -18.57 1.48
C TYR A 146 16.36 -17.68 1.38
N LYS A 147 16.60 -16.81 2.37
CA LYS A 147 17.75 -15.89 2.44
C LYS A 147 17.84 -14.98 1.21
N ILE A 148 16.70 -14.48 0.76
CA ILE A 148 16.58 -13.52 -0.34
C ILE A 148 16.13 -12.16 0.18
N SER A 149 16.48 -11.10 -0.55
CA SER A 149 16.09 -9.73 -0.26
C SER A 149 15.05 -9.27 -1.28
N GLY A 150 13.81 -9.12 -0.84
CA GLY A 150 12.76 -8.53 -1.66
C GLY A 150 12.00 -9.50 -2.57
N ALA A 151 11.60 -10.66 -2.04
CA ALA A 151 10.58 -11.48 -2.68
C ALA A 151 9.36 -10.61 -3.07
N GLY A 152 9.00 -10.68 -4.34
CA GLY A 152 7.77 -10.09 -4.89
C GLY A 152 6.82 -11.18 -5.36
N ILE A 153 5.77 -10.76 -6.08
CA ILE A 153 4.77 -11.66 -6.66
C ILE A 153 4.51 -11.34 -8.13
N ARG A 154 3.97 -12.33 -8.86
CA ARG A 154 3.48 -12.20 -10.24
C ARG A 154 2.16 -12.95 -10.35
N ILE A 155 1.13 -12.29 -10.88
CA ILE A 155 -0.14 -12.86 -11.26
C ILE A 155 -0.03 -13.38 -12.70
N THR A 156 -0.29 -14.67 -12.86
CA THR A 156 -0.22 -15.37 -14.15
C THR A 156 -1.53 -15.27 -14.92
N GLY A 157 -1.48 -15.40 -16.26
CA GLY A 157 -2.67 -15.35 -17.11
C GLY A 157 -3.16 -13.94 -17.42
N LEU A 158 -2.36 -12.93 -17.07
CA LEU A 158 -2.50 -11.55 -17.52
C LEU A 158 -1.53 -11.37 -18.71
N GLU A 159 -2.00 -11.72 -19.90
CA GLU A 159 -1.35 -11.50 -21.21
C GLU A 159 -2.36 -10.93 -22.20
#